data_AF-A0A1H9U4B9-F1
#
_entry.id   AF-A0A1H9U4B9-F1
#
_cell.length_a   1.000
_cell.length_b   1.000
_cell.length_c   1.000
_cell.angle_alpha   90.00
_cell.angle_beta   90.00
_cell.angle_gamma   90.00
#
_symmetry.space_group_name_H-M   'P 1'
#
loop_
_entity.id
_entity.type
_entity.pdbx_description
1 polymer ?
#
loop_
_entity_poly.entity_id
_entity_poly.type
_entity_poly.pdbx_seq_one_letter_code
_entity_poly.pdbx_strand_id
1 'polypeptide(L)' 'MKLRLIGGSGCGNGPCPAVYETENDTIVIQGFSVDTDRAGLEVPPGESAVEIPRYILERAFNR' A
#
# COMPACT_ATOMS: atom_id res chain seq x y z
N MET A 1 10.23 -10.13 9.17
CA MET A 1 10.16 -9.20 8.03
C MET A 1 10.59 -7.84 8.50
N LYS A 2 11.67 -7.31 7.93
CA LYS A 2 12.05 -5.91 8.04
C LYS A 2 11.40 -5.09 6.92
N LEU A 3 10.85 -3.92 7.25
CA LEU A 3 10.20 -3.01 6.29
C LEU A 3 11.03 -1.74 6.09
N ARG A 4 11.32 -1.39 4.84
CA ARG A 4 11.97 -0.13 4.46
C ARG A 4 10.96 0.76 3.75
N LEU A 5 10.64 1.92 4.32
CA LEU A 5 9.72 2.88 3.68
C LEU A 5 10.32 3.38 2.36
N ILE A 6 9.57 3.25 1.27
CA ILE A 6 9.98 3.71 -0.07
C ILE A 6 9.03 4.75 -0.66
N GLY A 7 7.78 4.83 -0.18
CA GLY A 7 6.85 5.91 -0.52
C GLY A 7 5.84 6.13 0.60
N GLY A 8 5.46 7.38 0.86
CA GLY A 8 4.45 7.71 1.87
C GLY A 8 3.91 9.12 1.71
N SER A 9 2.72 9.39 2.25
CA SER A 9 2.07 10.70 2.20
C SER A 9 2.59 11.72 3.22
N GLY A 10 3.47 11.34 4.15
CA GLY A 10 4.16 12.27 5.05
C GLY A 10 3.27 12.96 6.09
N CYS A 11 2.18 12.32 6.54
CA CYS A 11 1.19 12.95 7.40
C CYS A 11 1.71 13.13 8.85
N GLY A 12 1.48 14.33 9.38
CA GLY A 12 1.84 14.70 10.73
C GLY A 12 0.87 14.25 11.83
N ASN A 13 -0.31 13.66 11.53
CA ASN A 13 -1.31 13.28 12.55
C ASN A 13 -2.34 12.16 12.16
N GLY A 14 -1.98 11.17 11.32
CA GLY A 14 -2.87 10.01 11.05
C GLY A 14 -2.14 8.83 10.37
N PRO A 15 -2.72 7.60 10.30
CA PRO A 15 -2.10 6.50 9.60
C PRO A 15 -2.06 6.81 8.09
N CYS A 16 -0.85 7.01 7.58
CA CYS A 16 -0.60 7.38 6.20
C CYS A 16 -0.54 6.14 5.31
N PRO A 17 -1.19 6.15 4.14
CA PRO A 17 -0.87 5.18 3.12
C PRO A 17 0.63 5.22 2.79
N ALA A 18 1.21 4.03 2.66
CA ALA A 18 2.65 3.86 2.56
C ALA A 18 3.00 2.62 1.75
N VAL A 19 4.17 2.65 1.13
CA VAL A 19 4.75 1.54 0.39
C VAL A 19 6.10 1.22 1.03
N TYR A 20 6.28 -0.05 1.36
CA TYR A 20 7.48 -0.57 1.98
C TYR A 20 8.10 -1.64 1.08
N GLU A 21 9.42 -1.71 1.06
CA GLU A 21 10.17 -2.83 0.52
C GLU A 21 10.56 -3.79 1.66
N THR A 22 10.54 -5.09 1.39
CA THR A 22 10.98 -6.12 2.31
C THR A 22 12.37 -6.64 1.93
N GLU A 23 12.99 -7.42 2.82
CA GLU A 23 14.27 -8.07 2.56
C GLU A 23 14.22 -9.17 1.48
N ASN A 24 13.02 -9.56 1.03
CA ASN A 24 12.81 -10.64 0.06
C ASN A 24 12.47 -10.11 -1.35
N ASP A 25 12.86 -8.88 -1.67
CA ASP A 25 12.53 -8.22 -2.95
C ASP A 25 11.01 -8.18 -3.25
N THR A 26 10.21 -8.02 -2.19
CA THR A 26 8.75 -7.84 -2.29
C THR A 26 8.34 -6.50 -1.68
N ILE A 27 7.12 -6.06 -2.00
CA ILE A 27 6.55 -4.83 -1.47
C ILE A 27 5.36 -5.09 -0.57
N VAL A 28 5.19 -4.23 0.43
CA VAL A 28 4.00 -4.17 1.29
C VAL A 28 3.34 -2.81 1.11
N ILE A 29 2.03 -2.80 0.88
CA ILE A 29 1.24 -1.60 0.67
C ILE A 29 0.27 -1.45 1.84
N GLN A 30 0.35 -0.31 2.53
CA GLN A 30 -0.63 0.13 3.51
C GLN A 30 -1.59 1.12 2.86
N GLY A 31 -2.89 0.87 2.99
CA GLY A 31 -3.94 1.76 2.48
C GLY A 31 -5.26 1.58 3.22
N PHE A 32 -6.32 2.14 2.65
CA PHE A 32 -7.67 1.99 3.16
C PHE A 32 -8.32 0.74 2.58
N SER A 33 -8.95 -0.09 3.41
CA SER A 33 -9.62 -1.30 2.92
C SER A 33 -10.69 -0.95 1.89
N VAL A 34 -10.67 -1.67 0.77
CA VAL A 34 -11.70 -1.56 -0.26
C VAL A 34 -12.83 -2.53 0.06
N ASP A 35 -14.07 -2.06 -0.06
CA ASP A 35 -15.24 -2.94 -0.12
C ASP A 35 -15.25 -3.65 -1.47
N THR A 36 -14.74 -4.88 -1.49
CA THR A 36 -14.47 -5.66 -2.70
C THR A 36 -15.74 -6.06 -3.43
N ASP A 37 -16.81 -6.35 -2.69
CA ASP A 37 -18.11 -6.72 -3.27
C ASP A 37 -18.72 -5.53 -4.01
N ARG A 38 -18.69 -4.33 -3.40
CA ARG A 38 -19.15 -3.11 -4.07
C ARG A 38 -18.27 -2.69 -5.25
N ALA A 39 -16.98 -3.01 -5.18
CA ALA A 39 -16.04 -2.75 -6.28
C ALA A 39 -16.13 -3.78 -7.42
N GLY A 40 -16.85 -4.89 -7.22
CA GLY A 40 -16.86 -6.01 -8.18
C GLY A 40 -15.48 -6.66 -8.33
N LEU A 41 -14.66 -6.61 -7.27
CA LEU A 41 -13.31 -7.17 -7.25
C LEU A 41 -13.32 -8.49 -6.47
N GLU A 42 -13.01 -9.60 -7.14
CA GLU A 42 -12.82 -10.87 -6.45
C GLU A 42 -11.44 -10.91 -5.79
N VAL A 43 -11.40 -11.08 -4.47
CA VAL A 43 -10.15 -11.18 -3.69
C VAL A 43 -10.06 -12.58 -3.05
N PRO A 44 -9.09 -13.42 -3.47
CA PRO A 44 -8.90 -14.75 -2.92
C PRO A 44 -8.62 -14.80 -1.40
N PRO A 45 -8.82 -15.96 -0.76
CA PRO A 45 -8.46 -16.14 0.64
C PRO A 45 -6.99 -15.83 0.91
N GLY A 46 -6.73 -14.95 1.88
CA GLY A 46 -5.37 -14.53 2.25
C GLY A 46 -4.87 -13.28 1.52
N GLU A 47 -5.64 -12.73 0.57
CA GLU A 47 -5.35 -11.47 -0.10
C GLU A 47 -6.12 -10.30 0.53
N SER A 48 -5.71 -9.07 0.21
CA SER A 48 -6.37 -7.85 0.68
C SER A 48 -6.29 -6.77 -0.38
N ALA A 49 -7.41 -6.09 -0.63
CA ALA A 49 -7.46 -4.92 -1.50
C ALA A 49 -7.42 -3.65 -0.65
N VAL A 50 -6.48 -2.77 -0.96
CA VAL A 50 -6.36 -1.46 -0.32
C VAL A 50 -6.30 -0.35 -1.36
N GLU A 51 -6.90 0.79 -1.04
CA GLU A 51 -6.84 2.01 -1.84
C GLU A 51 -5.79 2.97 -1.25
N ILE A 52 -4.94 3.50 -2.13
CA ILE A 52 -3.94 4.52 -1.80
C ILE A 52 -3.96 5.63 -2.85
N PRO A 53 -3.59 6.88 -2.51
CA PRO A 53 -3.33 7.90 -3.51
C PRO A 53 -2.22 7.47 -4.48
N ARG A 54 -2.52 7.53 -5.79
CA ARG A 54 -1.63 7.10 -6.89
C ARG A 54 -0.20 7.64 -6.75
N TYR A 55 -0.05 8.92 -6.38
CA TYR A 55 1.25 9.57 -6.29
C TYR A 55 2.22 8.92 -5.29
N ILE A 56 1.71 8.15 -4.31
CA ILE A 56 2.56 7.48 -3.32
C ILE A 56 3.33 6.33 -3.96
N LEU A 57 2.66 5.56 -4.82
CA LEU A 57 3.28 4.47 -5.56
C LEU A 57 4.23 5.00 -6.64
N GLU A 58 3.84 6.07 -7.35
CA GLU A 58 4.69 6.73 -8.33
C GLU A 58 5.98 7.27 -7.69
N ARG A 59 5.90 7.91 -6.52
CA ARG A 59 7.09 8.35 -5.76
C ARG A 59 7.98 7.20 -5.31
N ALA A 60 7.40 6.04 -5.02
CA ALA A 60 8.17 4.87 -4.60
C ALA A 60 9.06 4.33 -5.74
N PHE A 61 8.60 4.43 -6.99
CA PHE A 61 9.29 3.85 -8.16
C PHE A 61 10.01 4.87 -9.06
N ASN A 62 9.72 6.17 -8.98
CA ASN A 62 10.42 7.21 -9.75
C ASN A 62 11.73 7.66 -9.10
N ARG A 63 12.57 6.71 -8.67
CA ARG A 63 13.88 6.98 -8.08
C ARG A 63 14.99 7.09 -9.12
#